data_AF-A0A853I890-F1
#
_entry.id   AF-A0A853I890-F1
#
_cell.length_a   1.000
_cell.length_b   1.000
_cell.length_c   1.000
_cell.angle_alpha   90.00
_cell.angle_beta   90.00
_cell.angle_gamma   90.00
#
_symmetry.space_group_name_H-M   'P 1'
#
loop_
_entity.id
_entity.type
_entity.pdbx_description
1 polymer ?
#
loop_
_entity_poly.entity_id
_entity_poly.type
_entity_poly.pdbx_seq_one_letter_code
_entity_poly.pdbx_strand_id
1 'polypeptide(L)'
;MQMQIKPIPSEWSQLISMVNKLRKTNVVYLAGGAPRDYLLDKPIKDWDLFVYTESPLAIRSCLQDDFNLQRSVGNADGFYEGLAEERGVQAIDYFVNMNGELQVIYLSRNMPLVELLEGMDFGLCQVGTDGKSWTFTEAFIKDMENQTLTHYRYFEAEKRMKERYARLSKKYPN
;
A
#
# COMPACT_ATOMS: atom_id res chain seq x y z
N MET A 1 -21.93 5.14 0.04
CA MET A 1 -21.39 3.81 0.36
C MET A 1 -21.21 3.74 1.87
N GLN A 2 -21.84 2.81 2.59
CA GLN A 2 -21.70 2.74 4.05
C GLN A 2 -20.45 1.93 4.40
N MET A 3 -19.51 2.53 5.15
CA MET A 3 -18.34 1.83 5.68
C MET A 3 -18.58 1.45 7.14
N GLN A 4 -18.41 0.17 7.43
CA GLN A 4 -18.25 -0.30 8.80
C GLN A 4 -16.74 -0.43 9.07
N ILE A 5 -16.23 0.23 10.10
CA ILE A 5 -14.82 0.05 10.49
C ILE A 5 -14.66 -1.38 11.02
N LYS A 6 -13.99 -2.22 10.24
CA LYS A 6 -13.70 -3.62 10.59
C LYS A 6 -12.43 -3.70 11.44
N PRO A 7 -12.27 -4.73 12.28
CA PRO A 7 -10.98 -5.00 12.91
C PRO A 7 -9.92 -5.28 11.84
N ILE A 8 -8.67 -4.92 12.14
CA ILE A 8 -7.53 -5.24 11.27
C ILE A 8 -7.32 -6.77 11.32
N PRO A 9 -7.18 -7.46 10.17
CA PRO A 9 -6.90 -8.89 10.14
C PRO A 9 -5.62 -9.24 10.90
N SER A 10 -5.65 -10.34 11.65
CA SER A 10 -4.52 -10.75 12.50
C SER A 10 -3.25 -11.01 11.69
N GLU A 11 -3.40 -11.53 10.49
CA GLU A 11 -2.33 -11.83 9.54
C GLU A 11 -1.63 -10.53 9.09
N TRP A 12 -2.37 -9.43 8.96
CA TRP A 12 -1.84 -8.13 8.57
C TRP A 12 -1.03 -7.52 9.72
N SER A 13 -1.58 -7.58 10.93
CA SER A 13 -0.89 -7.14 12.13
C SER A 13 0.38 -7.96 12.39
N GLN A 14 0.35 -9.28 12.14
CA GLN A 14 1.50 -10.16 12.25
C GLN A 14 2.58 -9.82 11.21
N LEU A 15 2.21 -9.66 9.94
CA LEU A 15 3.11 -9.21 8.87
C LEU A 15 3.82 -7.91 9.24
N ILE A 16 3.05 -6.88 9.57
CA ILE A 16 3.59 -5.57 9.95
C ILE A 16 4.47 -5.69 11.20
N SER A 17 4.01 -6.38 12.24
CA SER A 17 4.79 -6.55 13.47
C SER A 17 6.09 -7.29 13.25
N MET A 18 6.13 -8.29 12.37
CA MET A 18 7.32 -9.09 12.16
C MET A 18 8.38 -8.31 11.39
N VAL A 19 7.98 -7.62 10.34
CA VAL A 19 8.87 -6.73 9.58
C VAL A 19 9.40 -5.60 10.48
N ASN A 20 8.57 -5.05 11.36
CA ASN A 20 9.00 -4.08 12.38
C ASN A 20 9.96 -4.66 13.44
N LYS A 21 9.96 -5.97 13.69
CA LYS A 21 10.86 -6.61 14.68
C LYS A 21 12.29 -6.80 14.16
N LEU A 22 12.50 -6.83 12.84
CA LEU A 22 13.83 -7.01 12.24
C LEU A 22 14.80 -5.88 12.65
N ARG A 23 14.28 -4.65 12.77
CA ARG A 23 14.99 -3.45 13.22
C ARG A 23 14.02 -2.48 13.88
N LYS A 24 14.45 -1.86 14.99
CA LYS A 24 13.65 -0.88 15.75
C LYS A 24 13.28 0.39 14.94
N THR A 25 13.98 0.66 13.85
CA THR A 25 13.81 1.86 13.00
C THR A 25 12.90 1.62 11.80
N ASN A 26 12.44 0.38 11.58
CA ASN A 26 11.55 0.10 10.47
C ASN A 26 10.19 0.77 10.69
N VAL A 27 9.66 1.32 9.61
CA VAL A 27 8.30 1.82 9.55
C VAL A 27 7.58 1.07 8.45
N VAL A 28 6.50 0.39 8.81
CA VAL A 28 5.82 -0.59 7.95
C VAL A 28 4.32 -0.33 7.97
N TYR A 29 3.74 -0.16 6.78
CA TYR A 29 2.32 0.10 6.61
C TYR A 29 1.73 -0.76 5.50
N LEU A 30 0.47 -1.16 5.66
CA LEU A 30 -0.37 -1.59 4.54
C LEU A 30 -1.27 -0.42 4.14
N ALA A 31 -1.27 -0.02 2.88
CA ALA A 31 -2.03 1.13 2.42
C ALA A 31 -2.61 0.92 1.02
N GLY A 32 -3.59 1.74 0.62
CA GLY A 32 -4.12 1.69 -0.74
C GLY A 32 -5.20 0.63 -0.96
N GLY A 33 -4.97 -0.23 -1.95
CA GLY A 33 -6.01 -1.10 -2.52
C GLY A 33 -6.59 -2.11 -1.53
N ALA A 34 -5.73 -2.89 -0.88
CA ALA A 34 -6.14 -3.93 0.05
C ALA A 34 -6.92 -3.38 1.27
N PRO A 35 -6.45 -2.36 2.01
CA PRO A 35 -7.23 -1.71 3.06
C PRO A 35 -8.61 -1.24 2.63
N ARG A 36 -8.70 -0.51 1.50
CA ARG A 36 -9.97 -0.06 0.93
C ARG A 36 -10.88 -1.25 0.64
N ASP A 37 -10.39 -2.23 -0.11
CA ASP A 37 -11.19 -3.36 -0.56
C ASP A 37 -11.70 -4.20 0.62
N TYR A 38 -10.88 -4.40 1.65
CA TYR A 38 -11.28 -5.08 2.89
C TYR A 38 -12.40 -4.35 3.62
N LEU A 39 -12.25 -3.04 3.83
CA LEU A 39 -13.25 -2.22 4.52
C LEU A 39 -14.59 -2.15 3.77
N LEU A 40 -14.57 -2.32 2.45
CA LEU A 40 -15.73 -2.20 1.57
C LEU A 40 -16.29 -3.54 1.06
N ASP A 41 -15.88 -4.66 1.66
CA ASP A 41 -16.32 -6.01 1.28
C ASP A 41 -16.10 -6.32 -0.21
N LYS A 42 -14.97 -5.86 -0.75
CA LYS A 42 -14.56 -6.17 -2.11
C LYS A 42 -13.40 -7.17 -2.13
N PRO A 43 -13.31 -8.02 -3.18
CA PRO A 43 -12.16 -8.92 -3.33
C PRO A 43 -10.86 -8.15 -3.38
N ILE A 44 -9.88 -8.53 -2.58
CA ILE A 44 -8.53 -7.95 -2.61
C ILE A 44 -7.78 -8.57 -3.81
N LYS A 45 -7.05 -7.73 -4.57
CA LYS A 45 -6.28 -8.16 -5.74
C LYS A 45 -4.79 -8.27 -5.42
N ASP A 46 -4.25 -7.23 -4.81
CA ASP A 46 -2.85 -7.01 -4.49
C ASP A 46 -2.74 -6.32 -3.13
N TRP A 47 -1.63 -6.56 -2.43
CA TRP A 47 -1.27 -5.89 -1.18
C TRP A 47 -0.08 -4.97 -1.39
N ASP A 48 -0.21 -3.71 -0.97
CA ASP A 48 0.88 -2.73 -1.00
C ASP A 48 1.44 -2.55 0.42
N LEU A 49 2.64 -3.09 0.66
CA LEU A 49 3.38 -2.97 1.92
C LEU A 49 4.46 -1.91 1.77
N PHE A 50 4.27 -0.77 2.41
CA PHE A 50 5.23 0.33 2.40
C PHE A 50 6.21 0.17 3.56
N VAL A 51 7.50 0.19 3.26
CA VAL A 51 8.57 -0.09 4.23
C VAL A 51 9.66 0.97 4.14
N TYR A 52 9.85 1.75 5.20
CA TYR A 52 11.12 2.46 5.40
C TYR A 52 12.09 1.55 6.14
N THR A 53 13.27 1.34 5.58
CA THR A 53 14.32 0.52 6.18
C THR A 53 15.69 0.90 5.63
N GLU A 54 16.73 0.75 6.45
CA GLU A 54 18.12 0.85 6.02
C GLU A 54 18.64 -0.46 5.40
N SER A 55 17.87 -1.55 5.49
CA SER A 55 18.29 -2.88 5.01
C SER A 55 17.18 -3.61 4.26
N PRO A 56 16.93 -3.25 2.98
CA PRO A 56 15.96 -3.93 2.12
C PRO A 56 16.20 -5.44 2.03
N LEU A 57 17.47 -5.88 2.02
CA LEU A 57 17.83 -7.30 2.03
C LEU A 57 17.30 -8.05 3.26
N ALA A 58 17.33 -7.44 4.44
CA ALA A 58 16.80 -8.07 5.65
C ALA A 58 15.27 -8.25 5.57
N ILE A 59 14.56 -7.28 4.97
CA ILE A 59 13.12 -7.39 4.73
C ILE A 59 12.85 -8.53 3.75
N ARG A 60 13.61 -8.61 2.67
CA ARG A 60 13.50 -9.67 1.67
C ARG A 60 13.69 -11.05 2.29
N SER A 61 14.78 -11.27 3.04
CA SER A 61 15.03 -12.56 3.71
C SER A 61 13.89 -12.92 4.66
N CYS A 62 13.45 -11.97 5.49
CA CYS A 62 12.32 -12.17 6.39
C CYS A 62 11.04 -12.61 5.65
N LEU A 63 10.69 -11.96 4.53
CA LEU A 63 9.51 -12.32 3.75
C LEU A 63 9.63 -13.70 3.07
N GLN A 64 10.83 -14.09 2.63
CA GLN A 64 11.05 -15.39 2.02
C GLN A 64 11.09 -16.52 3.05
N ASP A 65 11.81 -16.33 4.15
CA ASP A 65 12.12 -17.38 5.11
C ASP A 65 10.98 -17.58 6.13
N ASP A 66 10.41 -16.50 6.63
CA ASP A 66 9.42 -16.56 7.71
C ASP A 66 7.96 -16.56 7.19
N PHE A 67 7.71 -15.95 6.02
CA PHE A 67 6.37 -15.94 5.37
C PHE A 67 6.25 -16.88 4.17
N ASN A 68 7.32 -17.59 3.81
CA ASN A 68 7.36 -18.50 2.66
C ASN A 68 6.86 -17.83 1.36
N LEU A 69 7.20 -16.55 1.16
CA LEU A 69 6.85 -15.82 -0.05
C LEU A 69 7.92 -16.01 -1.11
N GLN A 70 7.50 -16.24 -2.34
CA GLN A 70 8.43 -16.33 -3.47
C GLN A 70 8.58 -14.96 -4.12
N ARG A 71 9.80 -14.46 -4.23
CA ARG A 71 10.08 -13.24 -5.01
C ARG A 71 9.82 -13.55 -6.49
N SER A 72 8.96 -12.77 -7.15
CA SER A 72 8.62 -12.97 -8.57
C SER A 72 9.52 -12.13 -9.48
N VAL A 73 9.43 -10.80 -9.36
CA VAL A 73 10.19 -9.79 -10.10
C VAL A 73 10.39 -8.59 -9.16
N GLY A 74 11.44 -7.78 -9.31
CA GLY A 74 11.62 -6.60 -8.47
C GLY A 74 12.85 -5.80 -8.88
N ASN A 75 12.89 -4.53 -8.48
CA ASN A 75 14.03 -3.65 -8.75
C ASN A 75 14.64 -3.09 -7.45
N ALA A 76 14.44 -3.74 -6.31
CA ALA A 76 15.07 -3.29 -5.06
C ALA A 76 16.60 -3.45 -5.03
N ASP A 77 17.17 -4.08 -6.04
CA ASP A 77 18.62 -4.13 -6.25
C ASP A 77 19.13 -2.93 -7.09
N GLY A 78 18.24 -2.18 -7.76
CA GLY A 78 18.61 -1.09 -8.68
C GLY A 78 18.25 0.33 -8.22
N PHE A 79 17.33 0.48 -7.25
CA PHE A 79 16.70 1.73 -6.84
C PHE A 79 16.08 2.54 -8.02
N TYR A 80 15.01 3.29 -7.77
CA TYR A 80 14.45 4.19 -8.77
C TYR A 80 15.14 5.56 -8.66
N GLU A 81 15.62 6.09 -9.78
CA GLU A 81 16.02 7.50 -9.92
C GLU A 81 14.86 8.31 -10.54
N GLY A 82 14.65 9.56 -10.09
CA GLY A 82 13.67 10.49 -10.67
C GLY A 82 12.30 10.54 -9.98
N LEU A 83 11.21 10.62 -10.74
CA LEU A 83 9.84 10.89 -10.24
C LEU A 83 9.33 9.93 -9.14
N ALA A 84 9.89 8.72 -9.02
CA ALA A 84 9.54 7.79 -7.94
C ALA A 84 10.21 8.18 -6.61
N GLU A 85 11.45 8.66 -6.66
CA GLU A 85 12.19 9.15 -5.49
C GLU A 85 11.54 10.43 -4.92
N GLU A 86 11.08 11.35 -5.78
CA GLU A 86 10.30 12.52 -5.39
C GLU A 86 8.99 12.14 -4.66
N ARG A 87 8.45 10.95 -4.94
CA ARG A 87 7.25 10.40 -4.28
C ARG A 87 7.59 9.63 -3.00
N GLY A 88 8.85 9.68 -2.57
CA GLY A 88 9.32 8.95 -1.40
C GLY A 88 9.51 7.46 -1.64
N VAL A 89 9.50 6.96 -2.89
CA VAL A 89 9.66 5.54 -3.22
C VAL A 89 11.06 5.28 -3.78
N GLN A 90 11.82 4.48 -3.05
CA GLN A 90 13.18 4.10 -3.41
C GLN A 90 13.22 2.86 -4.31
N ALA A 91 12.33 1.89 -4.08
CA ALA A 91 12.33 0.62 -4.80
C ALA A 91 11.00 -0.11 -4.64
N ILE A 92 10.74 -1.09 -5.52
CA ILE A 92 9.62 -2.03 -5.37
C ILE A 92 10.13 -3.45 -5.62
N ASP A 93 9.87 -4.36 -4.69
CA ASP A 93 9.98 -5.81 -4.87
C ASP A 93 8.59 -6.45 -4.90
N TYR A 94 8.41 -7.50 -5.70
CA TYR A 94 7.16 -8.23 -5.79
C TYR A 94 7.36 -9.65 -5.24
N PHE A 95 6.43 -10.05 -4.38
CA PHE A 95 6.38 -11.35 -3.73
C PHE A 95 5.04 -11.99 -4.01
N VAL A 96 5.02 -13.29 -4.25
CA VAL A 96 3.81 -14.04 -4.56
C VAL A 96 3.68 -15.25 -3.64
N ASN A 97 2.44 -15.59 -3.32
CA ASN A 97 2.07 -16.89 -2.74
C ASN A 97 0.78 -17.40 -3.40
N MET A 98 0.22 -18.50 -2.88
CA MET A 98 -1.02 -19.09 -3.41
C MET A 98 -2.24 -18.17 -3.33
N ASN A 99 -2.19 -17.11 -2.51
CA ASN A 99 -3.32 -16.24 -2.21
C ASN A 99 -3.23 -14.87 -2.90
N GLY A 100 -2.11 -14.51 -3.53
CA GLY A 100 -1.98 -13.28 -4.33
C GLY A 100 -0.57 -12.69 -4.35
N GLU A 101 -0.49 -11.42 -4.75
CA GLU A 101 0.75 -10.66 -4.90
C GLU A 101 0.90 -9.59 -3.80
N LEU A 102 2.03 -9.61 -3.10
CA LEU A 102 2.49 -8.60 -2.17
C LEU A 102 3.55 -7.73 -2.85
N GLN A 103 3.26 -6.44 -2.97
CA GLN A 103 4.20 -5.42 -3.43
C GLN A 103 4.86 -4.79 -2.21
N VAL A 104 6.18 -4.90 -2.11
CA VAL A 104 6.98 -4.26 -1.06
C VAL A 104 7.58 -3.00 -1.63
N ILE A 105 7.05 -1.87 -1.19
CA ILE A 105 7.40 -0.54 -1.67
C ILE A 105 8.34 0.08 -0.64
N TYR A 106 9.63 0.13 -0.96
CA TYR A 106 10.63 0.71 -0.10
C TYR A 106 10.56 2.23 -0.15
N LEU A 107 10.47 2.85 1.02
CA LEU A 107 10.40 4.30 1.16
C LEU A 107 11.81 4.90 1.25
N SER A 108 12.05 6.03 0.60
CA SER A 108 13.34 6.74 0.62
C SER A 108 13.58 7.48 1.94
N ARG A 109 12.52 7.76 2.71
CA ARG A 109 12.60 8.37 4.03
C ARG A 109 11.55 7.82 4.98
N ASN A 110 11.81 7.99 6.27
CA ASN A 110 10.79 7.78 7.28
C ASN A 110 9.69 8.83 7.10
N MET A 111 8.46 8.40 6.84
CA MET A 111 7.31 9.28 6.71
C MET A 111 6.11 8.75 7.51
N PRO A 112 5.34 9.61 8.17
CA PRO A 112 4.08 9.23 8.80
C PRO A 112 3.09 8.64 7.79
N LEU A 113 2.25 7.71 8.24
CA LEU A 113 1.25 7.06 7.39
C LEU A 113 0.32 8.08 6.71
N VAL A 114 -0.15 9.10 7.42
CA VAL A 114 -1.03 10.13 6.82
C VAL A 114 -0.38 10.83 5.63
N GLU A 115 0.91 11.15 5.73
CA GLU A 115 1.68 11.79 4.66
C GLU A 115 1.83 10.85 3.45
N LEU A 116 2.07 9.56 3.69
CA LEU A 116 2.09 8.54 2.64
C LEU A 116 0.73 8.48 1.90
N LEU A 117 -0.37 8.48 2.64
CA LEU A 117 -1.72 8.34 2.09
C LEU A 117 -2.11 9.56 1.22
N GLU A 118 -1.77 10.77 1.66
CA GLU A 118 -2.03 12.00 0.90
C GLU A 118 -1.32 12.01 -0.47
N GLY A 119 -0.21 11.28 -0.61
CA GLY A 119 0.51 11.10 -1.86
C GLY A 119 -0.18 10.17 -2.88
N MET A 120 -1.24 9.45 -2.53
CA MET A 120 -1.88 8.45 -3.41
C MET A 120 -2.82 9.06 -4.46
N ASP A 121 -2.96 8.36 -5.59
CA ASP A 121 -3.60 8.86 -6.82
C ASP A 121 -5.08 9.24 -6.64
N PHE A 122 -5.84 8.44 -5.91
CA PHE A 122 -7.29 8.58 -5.75
C PHE A 122 -7.68 8.68 -4.28
N GLY A 123 -8.67 9.51 -3.97
CA GLY A 123 -9.17 9.71 -2.60
C GLY A 123 -9.58 8.39 -1.94
N LEU A 124 -10.32 7.56 -2.66
CA LEU A 124 -10.72 6.23 -2.19
C LEU A 124 -9.55 5.26 -1.91
N CYS A 125 -8.33 5.56 -2.37
CA CYS A 125 -7.12 4.80 -2.04
C CYS A 125 -6.38 5.35 -0.81
N GLN A 126 -6.76 6.51 -0.27
CA GLN A 126 -6.04 7.17 0.84
C GLN A 126 -6.44 6.61 2.21
N VAL A 127 -6.27 5.30 2.36
CA VAL A 127 -6.54 4.54 3.59
C VAL A 127 -5.42 3.52 3.82
N GLY A 128 -5.07 3.31 5.10
CA GLY A 128 -4.04 2.33 5.46
C GLY A 128 -4.02 1.99 6.95
N THR A 129 -3.08 1.13 7.33
CA THR A 129 -2.89 0.68 8.71
C THR A 129 -1.43 0.41 9.04
N ASP A 130 -1.07 0.66 10.29
CA ASP A 130 0.19 0.27 10.94
C ASP A 130 0.09 -1.09 11.67
N GLY A 131 -0.99 -1.84 11.43
CA GLY A 131 -1.28 -3.11 12.10
C GLY A 131 -1.93 -2.96 13.47
N LYS A 132 -2.11 -1.73 13.99
CA LYS A 132 -2.78 -1.44 15.27
C LYS A 132 -4.04 -0.62 15.09
N SER A 133 -4.01 0.34 14.17
CA SER A 133 -5.13 1.26 13.91
C SER A 133 -5.30 1.53 12.42
N TRP A 134 -6.51 1.93 12.03
CA TRP A 134 -6.76 2.46 10.69
C TRP A 134 -6.43 3.95 10.65
N THR A 135 -5.89 4.39 9.51
CA THR A 135 -5.72 5.80 9.18
C THR A 135 -6.48 6.09 7.88
N PHE A 136 -7.24 7.17 7.89
CA PHE A 136 -8.03 7.67 6.76
C PHE A 136 -7.68 9.13 6.54
N THR A 137 -7.58 9.58 5.29
CA THR A 137 -7.51 11.01 4.97
C THR A 137 -8.91 11.59 4.76
N GLU A 138 -9.02 12.91 4.75
CA GLU A 138 -10.27 13.57 4.36
C GLU A 138 -10.73 13.21 2.95
N ALA A 139 -9.78 12.99 2.03
CA ALA A 139 -10.09 12.62 0.65
C ALA A 139 -10.79 11.26 0.59
N PHE A 140 -10.33 10.29 1.40
CA PHE A 140 -10.99 9.00 1.52
C PHE A 140 -12.41 9.15 2.05
N ILE A 141 -12.59 9.92 3.13
CA ILE A 141 -13.90 10.14 3.75
C ILE A 141 -14.86 10.80 2.75
N LYS A 142 -14.42 11.85 2.06
CA LYS A 142 -15.22 12.56 1.04
C LYS A 142 -15.62 11.64 -0.13
N ASP A 143 -14.71 10.84 -0.66
CA ASP A 143 -15.00 9.90 -1.74
C ASP A 143 -15.97 8.78 -1.29
N MET A 144 -15.82 8.33 -0.04
CA MET A 144 -16.71 7.34 0.57
C MET A 144 -18.15 7.85 0.75
N GLU A 145 -18.29 9.07 1.28
CA GLU A 145 -19.57 9.73 1.55
C GLU A 145 -20.30 10.09 0.25
N ASN A 146 -19.59 10.71 -0.69
CA ASN A 146 -20.16 11.19 -1.95
C ASN A 146 -20.23 10.12 -3.04
N GLN A 147 -19.64 8.94 -2.82
CA GLN A 147 -19.53 7.89 -3.83
C GLN A 147 -18.81 8.40 -5.08
N THR A 148 -17.65 9.03 -4.87
CA THR A 148 -16.85 9.61 -5.94
C THR A 148 -15.49 8.93 -6.04
N LEU A 149 -14.88 9.04 -7.22
CA LEU A 149 -13.49 8.65 -7.46
C LEU A 149 -12.72 9.91 -7.85
N THR A 150 -12.20 10.61 -6.85
CA THR A 150 -11.50 11.88 -7.05
C THR A 150 -10.02 11.63 -7.27
N HIS A 151 -9.45 12.16 -8.36
CA HIS A 151 -8.02 12.09 -8.65
C HIS A 151 -7.28 13.26 -8.00
N TYR A 152 -6.28 12.97 -7.16
CA TYR A 152 -5.52 13.97 -6.40
C TYR A 152 -4.09 14.19 -6.90
N ARG A 153 -3.54 13.25 -7.69
CA ARG A 153 -2.12 13.30 -8.08
C ARG A 153 -1.91 14.08 -9.38
N TYR A 154 -1.28 15.24 -9.31
CA TYR A 154 -1.11 16.14 -10.46
C TYR A 154 -0.14 15.64 -11.55
N PHE A 155 0.82 14.76 -11.21
CA PHE A 155 1.90 14.32 -12.11
C PHE A 155 1.86 12.81 -12.47
N GLU A 156 0.68 12.21 -12.51
CA GLU A 156 0.54 10.82 -12.94
C GLU A 156 0.46 10.73 -14.48
N ALA A 157 1.14 9.76 -15.08
CA ALA A 157 1.04 9.53 -16.52
C ALA A 157 -0.42 9.26 -16.90
N GLU A 158 -0.96 10.04 -17.84
CA GLU A 158 -2.39 10.03 -18.19
C GLU A 158 -2.92 8.62 -18.49
N LYS A 159 -2.12 7.80 -19.19
CA LYS A 159 -2.45 6.38 -19.46
C LYS A 159 -2.66 5.59 -18.17
N ARG A 160 -1.75 5.70 -17.20
CA ARG A 160 -1.82 4.98 -15.93
C ARG A 160 -3.01 5.46 -15.08
N MET A 161 -3.28 6.75 -15.08
CA MET A 161 -4.49 7.31 -14.45
C MET A 161 -5.76 6.72 -15.07
N LYS A 162 -5.91 6.74 -16.40
CA LYS A 162 -7.07 6.19 -17.11
C LYS A 162 -7.29 4.70 -16.82
N GLU A 163 -6.22 3.91 -16.83
CA GLU A 163 -6.30 2.48 -16.53
C GLU A 163 -6.70 2.21 -15.07
N ARG A 164 -6.16 2.97 -14.11
CA ARG A 164 -6.53 2.88 -12.70
C ARG A 164 -7.98 3.29 -12.48
N TYR A 165 -8.39 4.41 -13.06
CA TYR A 165 -9.78 4.88 -13.03
C TYR A 165 -10.74 3.82 -13.58
N ALA A 166 -10.49 3.29 -14.79
CA ALA A 166 -11.35 2.27 -15.40
C ALA A 166 -11.52 1.02 -14.51
N ARG A 167 -10.44 0.57 -13.85
CA ARG A 167 -10.50 -0.55 -12.90
C ARG A 167 -11.32 -0.21 -11.66
N LEU A 168 -11.11 0.97 -11.08
CA LEU A 168 -11.82 1.41 -9.88
C LEU A 168 -13.31 1.62 -10.18
N SER A 169 -13.67 2.31 -11.26
CA SER A 169 -15.06 2.52 -11.66
C SER A 169 -15.81 1.22 -11.93
N LYS A 170 -15.12 0.20 -12.49
CA LYS A 170 -15.72 -1.14 -12.67
C LYS A 170 -15.99 -1.83 -11.32
N LYS A 171 -15.10 -1.67 -10.35
CA LYS A 171 -15.18 -2.33 -9.02
C LYS A 171 -16.13 -1.62 -8.07
N TYR A 172 -16.22 -0.31 -8.21
CA TYR A 172 -17.05 0.61 -7.44
C TYR A 172 -18.00 1.37 -8.38
N PRO A 173 -19.01 0.70 -8.97
CA PRO A 173 -19.94 1.31 -9.90
C PRO A 173 -21.04 2.03 -9.11
N ASN A 174 -20.76 3.19 -8.54
CA ASN A 174 -21.75 4.12 -8.01
C ASN A 174 -21.14 5.51 -8.01
#